data_AF-A0A4R1LGL9-F1
#
_entry.id   AF-A0A4R1LGL9-F1
#
_cell.length_a   1.000
_cell.length_b   1.000
_cell.length_c   1.000
_cell.angle_alpha   90.00
_cell.angle_beta   90.00
_cell.angle_gamma   90.00
#
_symmetry.space_group_name_H-M   'P 1'
#
loop_
_entity.id
_entity.type
_entity.pdbx_description
1 polymer ?
#
loop_
_entity_poly.entity_id
_entity_poly.type
_entity_poly.pdbx_seq_one_letter_code
_entity_poly.pdbx_strand_id
1 'polypeptide(L)'
;MSWRIFLLATFSLAASALAQTSQIPADVPLRVELDHSYKLKPGTPVTGHLIAPVYLVDHEVLPVNTKVSGMITGRHPVKRSVRTEALLDGDFTPLKEADVTFNRLTLPNGAETEIHTVVKHRDAGVVKMGGTKKRSLRQQAMDQLRQRREEALDVIRKPGKGDRLRRFLYAQMPYHPQDVWAGTEYDAKLTEPVDLPPTDSQPMPQAPPGTKPPVGLIEARLVEHLNSATSKKGEPAEAILTAPLLTADKKEVILPEGTKLEGSVVVARPARSFSRTGQLRFTFKKLVLPEGTKAREIHGQLAAAEAAPGSAVTIDQEGGAKAGQKNKLLAPLTLGLMAMASTDGDGGLTQQGVTSNGFGIVARILAVTVADHNMTMGFAFYALGKSVTQRWIMKGHEVDFPTDTRLAIQLNPR
;
A
#
# COMPACT_ATOMS: atom_id res chain seq x y z
N MET A 1 -45.40 -24.25 -72.88
CA MET A 1 -44.25 -23.38 -72.51
C MET A 1 -44.64 -22.61 -71.27
N SER A 2 -44.14 -23.01 -70.09
CA SER A 2 -44.45 -22.35 -68.83
C SER A 2 -43.16 -22.24 -68.02
N TRP A 3 -42.71 -21.00 -67.87
CA TRP A 3 -41.44 -20.59 -67.26
C TRP A 3 -41.59 -20.61 -65.73
N ARG A 4 -40.69 -21.31 -65.03
CA ARG A 4 -40.60 -21.29 -63.56
C ARG A 4 -39.67 -20.17 -63.11
N ILE A 5 -40.19 -19.23 -62.33
CA ILE A 5 -39.43 -18.18 -61.65
C ILE A 5 -38.92 -18.75 -60.32
N PHE A 6 -37.60 -18.76 -60.13
CA PHE A 6 -36.96 -19.05 -58.85
C PHE A 6 -36.88 -17.74 -58.05
N LEU A 7 -37.52 -17.72 -56.87
CA LEU A 7 -37.40 -16.66 -55.88
C LEU A 7 -36.21 -16.98 -54.97
N LEU A 8 -35.11 -16.24 -55.12
CA LEU A 8 -33.99 -16.26 -54.18
C LEU A 8 -34.40 -15.47 -52.93
N ALA A 9 -34.60 -16.16 -51.81
CA ALA A 9 -34.71 -15.54 -50.49
C ALA A 9 -33.30 -15.23 -49.97
N THR A 10 -32.95 -13.95 -49.92
CA THR A 10 -31.75 -13.44 -49.27
C THR A 10 -31.92 -13.52 -47.75
N PHE A 11 -31.26 -14.49 -47.12
CA PHE A 11 -31.16 -14.57 -45.66
C PHE A 11 -30.11 -13.55 -45.19
N SER A 12 -30.57 -12.39 -44.73
CA SER A 12 -29.70 -11.41 -44.05
C SER A 12 -29.38 -11.96 -42.65
N LEU A 13 -28.17 -12.50 -42.46
CA LEU A 13 -27.66 -12.81 -41.12
C LEU A 13 -27.39 -11.49 -40.40
N ALA A 14 -28.35 -11.06 -39.58
CA ALA A 14 -28.07 -10.07 -38.54
C ALA A 14 -27.13 -10.73 -37.53
N ALA A 15 -25.83 -10.41 -37.63
CA ALA A 15 -24.85 -10.70 -36.60
C ALA A 15 -25.29 -9.96 -35.33
N SER A 16 -25.97 -10.68 -34.44
CA SER A 16 -26.26 -10.20 -33.10
C SER A 16 -24.92 -10.15 -32.37
N ALA A 17 -24.32 -8.97 -32.30
CA ALA A 17 -23.26 -8.69 -31.34
C ALA A 17 -23.87 -8.90 -29.96
N LEU A 18 -23.59 -10.07 -29.36
CA LEU A 18 -23.91 -10.32 -27.96
C LEU A 18 -23.15 -9.28 -27.16
N ALA A 19 -23.86 -8.25 -26.69
CA ALA A 19 -23.40 -7.37 -25.66
C ALA A 19 -23.10 -8.25 -24.43
N GLN A 20 -21.83 -8.59 -24.24
CA GLN A 20 -21.39 -9.34 -23.07
C GLN A 20 -21.58 -8.43 -21.85
N THR A 21 -22.59 -8.74 -21.03
CA THR A 21 -22.74 -8.16 -19.70
C THR A 21 -21.49 -8.48 -18.90
N SER A 22 -20.66 -7.47 -18.65
CA SER A 22 -19.42 -7.63 -17.90
C SER A 22 -19.77 -7.57 -16.41
N GLN A 23 -19.97 -8.73 -15.80
CA GLN A 23 -20.29 -8.84 -14.38
C GLN A 23 -19.01 -8.98 -13.57
N ILE A 24 -18.67 -7.99 -12.75
CA ILE A 24 -17.56 -8.12 -11.81
C ILE A 24 -17.99 -9.09 -10.71
N PRO A 25 -17.25 -10.18 -10.44
CA PRO A 25 -17.61 -11.11 -9.39
C PRO A 25 -17.45 -10.47 -8.00
N ALA A 26 -18.17 -11.03 -7.02
CA ALA A 26 -17.90 -10.74 -5.63
C ALA A 26 -16.43 -11.09 -5.28
N ASP A 27 -15.93 -10.53 -4.18
CA ASP A 27 -14.57 -10.73 -3.66
C ASP A 27 -13.46 -9.91 -4.36
N VAL A 28 -13.77 -9.09 -5.36
CA VAL A 28 -12.79 -8.23 -6.02
C VAL A 28 -12.52 -6.95 -5.20
N PRO A 29 -11.27 -6.67 -4.78
CA PRO A 29 -10.91 -5.46 -4.05
C PRO A 29 -10.71 -4.28 -5.01
N LEU A 30 -11.55 -3.26 -4.85
CA LEU A 30 -11.43 -1.97 -5.53
C LEU A 30 -10.49 -1.07 -4.73
N ARG A 31 -9.42 -0.58 -5.35
CA ARG A 31 -8.46 0.31 -4.69
C ARG A 31 -8.84 1.74 -4.89
N VAL A 32 -9.28 2.38 -3.81
CA VAL A 32 -9.79 3.75 -3.84
C VAL A 32 -8.84 4.65 -3.06
N GLU A 33 -8.37 5.71 -3.72
CA GLU A 33 -7.68 6.82 -3.07
C GLU A 33 -8.66 7.99 -2.90
N LEU A 34 -8.69 8.60 -1.72
CA LEU A 34 -9.53 9.76 -1.46
C LEU A 34 -9.01 11.03 -2.14
N ASP A 35 -9.90 11.74 -2.83
CA ASP A 35 -9.55 12.96 -3.58
C ASP A 35 -9.28 14.15 -2.65
N HIS A 36 -10.02 14.22 -1.54
CA HIS A 36 -10.02 15.36 -0.63
C HIS A 36 -9.86 14.93 0.82
N SER A 37 -9.50 15.89 1.67
CA SER A 37 -9.48 15.67 3.12
C SER A 37 -10.86 15.89 3.75
N TYR A 38 -11.30 14.94 4.57
CA TYR A 38 -12.59 14.95 5.25
C TYR A 38 -12.41 14.97 6.77
N LYS A 39 -13.37 15.57 7.49
CA LYS A 39 -13.40 15.49 8.95
C LYS A 39 -13.75 14.06 9.39
N LEU A 40 -13.11 13.55 10.45
CA LEU A 40 -13.43 12.25 11.02
C LEU A 40 -14.75 12.28 11.79
N LYS A 41 -15.86 12.38 11.04
CA LYS A 41 -17.23 12.44 11.55
C LYS A 41 -18.10 11.43 10.80
N PRO A 42 -18.81 10.53 11.51
CA PRO A 42 -19.81 9.66 10.88
C PRO A 42 -20.85 10.46 10.12
N GLY A 43 -21.29 9.96 8.97
CA GLY A 43 -22.23 10.62 8.06
C GLY A 43 -21.59 11.56 7.04
N THR A 44 -20.26 11.73 7.05
CA THR A 44 -19.57 12.59 6.08
C THR A 44 -19.46 11.88 4.73
N PRO A 45 -19.98 12.45 3.62
CA PRO A 45 -19.81 11.87 2.30
C PRO A 45 -18.35 12.00 1.86
N VAL A 46 -17.81 10.95 1.27
CA VAL A 46 -16.43 10.89 0.77
C VAL A 46 -16.42 10.55 -0.72
N THR A 47 -15.47 11.14 -1.44
CA THR A 47 -15.21 10.82 -2.84
C THR A 47 -13.75 10.42 -3.00
N GLY A 48 -13.54 9.48 -3.89
CA GLY A 48 -12.23 9.02 -4.29
C GLY A 48 -12.23 8.53 -5.73
N HIS A 49 -11.08 8.03 -6.14
CA HIS A 49 -10.89 7.49 -7.47
C HIS A 49 -10.11 6.17 -7.41
N LEU A 50 -10.28 5.34 -8.44
CA LEU A 50 -9.53 4.10 -8.55
C LEU A 50 -8.06 4.38 -8.90
N ILE A 51 -7.14 3.94 -8.06
CA ILE A 51 -5.69 4.04 -8.33
C ILE A 51 -5.15 2.89 -9.18
N ALA A 52 -5.97 1.85 -9.37
CA ALA A 52 -5.59 0.68 -10.11
C ALA A 52 -6.75 0.20 -10.99
N PRO A 53 -6.46 -0.25 -12.22
CA PRO A 53 -7.48 -0.77 -13.10
C PRO A 53 -8.01 -2.12 -12.56
N VAL A 54 -9.25 -2.43 -12.91
CA VAL A 54 -9.88 -3.73 -12.67
C VAL A 54 -10.04 -4.42 -14.02
N TYR A 55 -9.40 -5.57 -14.14
CA TYR A 55 -9.50 -6.44 -15.30
C TYR A 55 -10.53 -7.55 -15.03
N LEU A 56 -11.10 -8.08 -16.10
CA LEU A 56 -11.89 -9.29 -16.07
C LEU A 56 -11.39 -10.22 -17.17
N VAL A 57 -10.71 -11.29 -16.76
CA VAL A 57 -10.10 -12.31 -17.64
C VAL A 57 -9.06 -11.73 -18.61
N ASP A 58 -9.51 -11.07 -19.68
CA ASP A 58 -8.71 -10.66 -20.84
C ASP A 58 -8.85 -9.17 -21.22
N HIS A 59 -9.73 -8.41 -20.58
CA HIS A 59 -9.92 -6.98 -20.88
C HIS A 59 -10.11 -6.12 -19.63
N GLU A 60 -9.87 -4.82 -19.81
CA GLU A 60 -10.06 -3.82 -18.76
C GLU A 60 -11.54 -3.43 -18.66
N VAL A 61 -12.06 -3.49 -17.44
CA VAL A 61 -13.48 -3.28 -17.15
C VAL A 61 -13.70 -1.97 -16.38
N LEU A 62 -12.84 -1.67 -15.42
CA LEU A 62 -12.82 -0.37 -14.74
C LEU A 62 -11.45 0.26 -14.89
N PRO A 63 -11.34 1.41 -15.57
CA PRO A 63 -10.07 2.07 -15.71
C PRO A 63 -9.65 2.78 -14.43
N VAL A 64 -8.36 3.10 -14.36
CA VAL A 64 -7.83 4.04 -13.37
C VAL A 64 -8.57 5.38 -13.46
N ASN A 65 -8.68 6.07 -12.32
CA ASN A 65 -9.40 7.33 -12.13
C ASN A 65 -10.92 7.25 -12.26
N THR A 66 -11.51 6.06 -12.32
CA THR A 66 -12.96 5.88 -12.15
C THR A 66 -13.38 6.41 -10.78
N LYS A 67 -14.41 7.26 -10.73
CA LYS A 67 -14.83 7.91 -9.48
C LYS A 67 -15.64 6.95 -8.63
N VAL A 68 -15.36 6.97 -7.33
CA VAL A 68 -16.05 6.16 -6.33
C VAL A 68 -16.52 7.10 -5.22
N SER A 69 -17.77 6.92 -4.80
CA SER A 69 -18.39 7.71 -3.74
C SER A 69 -18.89 6.81 -2.62
N GLY A 70 -18.89 7.37 -1.42
CA GLY A 70 -19.16 6.64 -0.19
C GLY A 70 -19.42 7.56 0.99
N MET A 71 -19.38 6.98 2.18
CA MET A 71 -19.61 7.70 3.43
C MET A 71 -18.77 7.10 4.56
N ILE A 72 -18.41 7.94 5.53
CA ILE A 72 -17.86 7.48 6.81
C ILE A 72 -19.01 6.95 7.67
N THR A 73 -19.06 5.64 7.92
CA THR A 73 -20.10 4.99 8.73
C THR A 73 -19.77 5.01 10.21
N GLY A 74 -18.50 4.95 10.56
CA GLY A 74 -18.05 4.74 11.93
C GLY A 74 -16.62 5.17 12.18
N ARG A 75 -16.15 4.86 13.38
CA ARG A 75 -14.76 5.05 13.79
C ARG A 75 -14.43 4.11 14.94
N HIS A 76 -13.27 3.47 14.90
CA HIS A 76 -12.80 2.56 15.93
C HIS A 76 -11.44 3.00 16.49
N PRO A 77 -11.09 2.65 17.73
CA PRO A 77 -9.80 3.02 18.31
C PRO A 77 -8.64 2.28 17.62
N VAL A 78 -7.53 2.97 17.42
CA VAL A 78 -6.31 2.37 16.85
C VAL A 78 -5.75 1.26 17.74
N LYS A 79 -4.90 0.39 17.16
CA LYS A 79 -4.17 -0.65 17.91
C LYS A 79 -3.38 -0.05 19.08
N ARG A 80 -3.30 -0.78 20.19
CA ARG A 80 -2.59 -0.34 21.43
C ARG A 80 -1.13 0.06 21.18
N SER A 81 -0.44 -0.62 20.26
CA SER A 81 0.94 -0.28 19.89
C SER A 81 1.03 1.10 19.25
N VAL A 82 0.16 1.41 18.28
CA VAL A 82 0.07 2.71 17.63
C VAL A 82 -0.26 3.80 18.64
N ARG A 83 -1.21 3.53 19.55
CA ARG A 83 -1.56 4.48 20.61
C ARG A 83 -0.40 4.75 21.57
N THR A 84 0.35 3.72 21.94
CA THR A 84 1.51 3.84 22.84
C THR A 84 2.63 4.63 22.16
N GLU A 85 2.88 4.40 20.87
CA GLU A 85 3.88 5.15 20.11
C GLU A 85 3.50 6.64 19.99
N ALA A 86 2.23 6.94 19.67
CA ALA A 86 1.72 8.31 19.65
C ALA A 86 1.87 9.02 21.01
N LEU A 87 1.55 8.33 22.11
CA LEU A 87 1.71 8.88 23.46
C LEU A 87 3.18 9.21 23.78
N LEU A 88 4.10 8.33 23.37
CA LEU A 88 5.55 8.55 23.51
C LEU A 88 6.07 9.65 22.58
N ASP A 89 5.37 9.95 21.48
CA ASP A 89 5.69 11.09 20.62
C ASP A 89 5.15 12.42 21.16
N GLY A 90 4.21 12.37 22.11
CA GLY A 90 3.57 13.53 22.71
C GLY A 90 2.18 13.82 22.19
N ASP A 91 1.63 12.93 21.35
CA ASP A 91 0.26 12.99 20.89
C ASP A 91 -0.66 12.26 21.89
N PHE A 92 -1.36 13.06 22.69
CA PHE A 92 -2.33 12.60 23.67
C PHE A 92 -3.73 12.45 23.10
N THR A 93 -3.95 12.77 21.82
CA THR A 93 -5.23 12.59 21.15
C THR A 93 -5.66 11.12 21.20
N PRO A 94 -6.92 10.81 21.56
CA PRO A 94 -7.46 9.46 21.41
C PRO A 94 -7.60 9.10 19.93
N LEU A 95 -6.55 8.52 19.35
CA LEU A 95 -6.49 8.17 17.94
C LEU A 95 -7.57 7.15 17.54
N LYS A 96 -8.25 7.42 16.43
CA LYS A 96 -9.32 6.62 15.86
C LYS A 96 -9.11 6.48 14.35
N GLU A 97 -9.38 5.30 13.84
CA GLU A 97 -9.45 5.01 12.40
C GLU A 97 -10.89 5.15 11.92
N ALA A 98 -11.07 5.59 10.68
CA ALA A 98 -12.38 5.79 10.06
C ALA A 98 -12.90 4.47 9.48
N ASP A 99 -14.16 4.14 9.76
CA ASP A 99 -14.86 3.10 9.01
C ASP A 99 -15.54 3.79 7.82
N VAL A 100 -15.04 3.51 6.61
CA VAL A 100 -15.54 4.06 5.36
C VAL A 100 -16.32 2.97 4.63
N THR A 101 -17.38 3.33 3.92
CA THR A 101 -18.06 2.41 2.99
C THR A 101 -18.26 3.11 1.66
N PHE A 102 -17.92 2.45 0.56
CA PHE A 102 -18.20 2.93 -0.78
C PHE A 102 -19.43 2.22 -1.32
N ASN A 103 -20.39 2.99 -1.82
CA ASN A 103 -21.69 2.49 -2.25
C ASN A 103 -22.05 2.84 -3.70
N ARG A 104 -21.27 3.69 -4.36
CA ARG A 104 -21.57 4.12 -5.72
C ARG A 104 -20.31 4.34 -6.53
N LEU A 105 -20.32 3.83 -7.75
CA LEU A 105 -19.27 3.97 -8.75
C LEU A 105 -19.80 4.78 -9.94
N THR A 106 -19.03 5.75 -10.41
CA THR A 106 -19.35 6.52 -11.61
C THR A 106 -18.43 6.07 -12.75
N LEU A 107 -19.02 5.42 -13.73
CA LEU A 107 -18.34 4.84 -14.88
C LEU A 107 -17.79 5.92 -15.83
N PRO A 108 -16.85 5.59 -16.72
CA PRO A 108 -16.30 6.53 -17.70
C PRO A 108 -17.35 7.14 -18.64
N ASN A 109 -18.45 6.42 -18.90
CA ASN A 109 -19.59 6.89 -19.69
C ASN A 109 -20.53 7.84 -18.90
N GLY A 110 -20.24 8.11 -17.63
CA GLY A 110 -21.05 8.94 -16.72
C GLY A 110 -22.20 8.20 -16.04
N ALA A 111 -22.42 6.91 -16.35
CA ALA A 111 -23.44 6.12 -15.66
C ALA A 111 -23.02 5.83 -14.21
N GLU A 112 -23.99 5.86 -13.30
CA GLU A 112 -23.78 5.50 -11.89
C GLU A 112 -24.24 4.06 -11.64
N THR A 113 -23.43 3.28 -10.93
CA THR A 113 -23.74 1.91 -10.54
C THR A 113 -23.57 1.77 -9.04
N GLU A 114 -24.56 1.17 -8.38
CA GLU A 114 -24.48 0.88 -6.95
C GLU A 114 -23.55 -0.31 -6.70
N ILE A 115 -22.74 -0.20 -5.65
CA ILE A 115 -21.80 -1.24 -5.25
C ILE A 115 -21.95 -1.51 -3.76
N HIS A 116 -21.75 -2.76 -3.34
CA HIS A 116 -21.69 -3.13 -1.93
C HIS A 116 -20.27 -3.52 -1.60
N THR A 117 -19.62 -2.77 -0.69
CA THR A 117 -18.21 -2.98 -0.35
C THR A 117 -17.97 -3.08 1.15
N VAL A 118 -17.04 -3.98 1.52
CA VAL A 118 -16.41 -4.00 2.83
C VAL A 118 -15.04 -3.36 2.67
N VAL A 119 -14.84 -2.23 3.33
CA VAL A 119 -13.62 -1.44 3.19
C VAL A 119 -12.65 -1.76 4.31
N LYS A 120 -11.39 -1.96 3.92
CA LYS A 120 -10.27 -1.99 4.84
C LYS A 120 -9.38 -0.80 4.56
N HIS A 121 -9.04 -0.07 5.61
CA HIS A 121 -8.02 0.98 5.51
C HIS A 121 -6.71 0.37 5.05
N ARG A 122 -6.16 0.91 3.96
CA ARG A 122 -4.92 0.46 3.36
C ARG A 122 -4.09 1.69 3.03
N ASP A 123 -3.55 2.33 4.05
CA ASP A 123 -2.33 3.10 3.83
C ASP A 123 -1.25 2.03 3.65
N ALA A 124 -0.57 1.95 2.49
CA ALA A 124 0.50 0.99 2.25
C ALA A 124 1.41 1.44 1.08
N GLY A 125 2.71 1.46 1.33
CA GLY A 125 3.70 1.83 0.30
C GLY A 125 4.21 0.60 -0.44
N VAL A 126 4.47 0.73 -1.74
CA VAL A 126 5.16 -0.31 -2.52
C VAL A 126 6.64 -0.31 -2.16
N VAL A 127 7.16 -1.43 -1.64
CA VAL A 127 8.59 -1.59 -1.42
C VAL A 127 9.21 -2.46 -2.51
N LYS A 128 10.22 -1.90 -3.17
CA LYS A 128 10.99 -2.56 -4.24
C LYS A 128 12.30 -3.10 -3.71
N MET A 129 12.84 -4.10 -4.39
CA MET A 129 14.18 -4.64 -4.12
C MET A 129 15.24 -3.54 -4.17
N GLY A 130 15.93 -3.33 -3.05
CA GLY A 130 16.86 -2.20 -2.87
C GLY A 130 18.32 -2.60 -3.07
N GLY A 131 19.06 -1.84 -3.89
CA GLY A 131 20.52 -1.89 -3.95
C GLY A 131 21.14 -0.97 -2.90
N THR A 132 22.04 -1.46 -2.06
CA THR A 132 22.70 -0.67 -1.01
C THR A 132 24.11 -0.24 -1.44
N LYS A 133 24.32 1.07 -1.68
CA LYS A 133 25.67 1.66 -1.76
C LYS A 133 26.23 1.86 -0.35
N LYS A 134 27.44 1.35 -0.09
CA LYS A 134 28.13 1.53 1.20
C LYS A 134 28.62 2.98 1.34
N ARG A 135 28.00 3.77 2.23
CA ARG A 135 28.47 5.11 2.66
C ARG A 135 28.82 5.09 4.14
N SER A 136 29.65 6.03 4.60
CA SER A 136 30.05 6.14 6.01
C SER A 136 28.89 6.63 6.91
N LEU A 137 28.85 6.19 8.17
CA LEU A 137 27.79 6.53 9.13
C LEU A 137 27.68 8.03 9.41
N ARG A 138 28.81 8.75 9.46
CA ARG A 138 28.83 10.19 9.71
C ARG A 138 28.26 10.99 8.53
N GLN A 139 28.60 10.60 7.30
CA GLN A 139 28.02 11.21 6.10
C GLN A 139 26.51 10.93 6.01
N GLN A 140 26.09 9.69 6.27
CA GLN A 140 24.67 9.34 6.31
C GLN A 140 23.90 10.12 7.39
N ALA A 141 24.52 10.36 8.56
CA ALA A 141 23.94 11.19 9.60
C ALA A 141 23.78 12.65 9.15
N MET A 142 24.80 13.23 8.50
CA MET A 142 24.72 14.60 7.95
C MET A 142 23.72 14.72 6.80
N ASP A 143 23.63 13.72 5.93
CA ASP A 143 22.65 13.66 4.85
C ASP A 143 21.22 13.60 5.43
N GLN A 144 21.00 12.81 6.49
CA GLN A 144 19.70 12.72 7.16
C GLN A 144 19.27 14.06 7.81
N LEU A 145 20.23 14.82 8.36
CA LEU A 145 19.98 16.16 8.88
C LEU A 145 19.55 17.13 7.77
N ARG A 146 20.23 17.08 6.62
CA ARG A 146 19.88 17.89 5.44
C ARG A 146 18.51 17.51 4.88
N GLN A 147 18.24 16.22 4.73
CA GLN A 147 16.94 15.71 4.25
C GLN A 147 15.79 16.18 5.15
N ARG A 148 15.92 16.11 6.48
CA ARG A 148 14.90 16.62 7.40
C ARG A 148 14.65 18.13 7.24
N ARG A 149 15.69 18.92 6.94
CA ARG A 149 15.54 20.35 6.64
C ARG A 149 14.80 20.55 5.32
N GLU A 150 15.17 19.81 4.28
CA GLU A 150 14.50 19.88 2.97
C GLU A 150 13.03 19.45 3.07
N GLU A 151 12.72 18.37 3.78
CA GLU A 151 11.35 17.89 4.05
C GLU A 151 10.50 18.95 4.77
N ALA A 152 11.08 19.68 5.73
CA ALA A 152 10.40 20.78 6.42
C ALA A 152 10.12 21.97 5.48
N LEU A 153 11.02 22.25 4.53
CA LEU A 153 10.84 23.30 3.53
C LEU A 153 9.85 22.88 2.43
N ASP A 154 9.78 21.59 2.11
CA ASP A 154 8.90 21.02 1.10
C ASP A 154 7.41 21.14 1.43
N VAL A 155 7.05 21.25 2.72
CA VAL A 155 5.68 21.57 3.18
C VAL A 155 5.16 22.87 2.54
N ILE A 156 6.05 23.81 2.22
CA ILE A 156 5.72 25.14 1.68
C ILE A 156 5.75 25.16 0.13
N ARG A 157 6.57 24.30 -0.50
CA ARG A 157 6.88 24.39 -1.95
C ARG A 157 6.01 23.52 -2.88
N LYS A 158 5.50 22.37 -2.42
CA LYS A 158 4.79 21.39 -3.29
C LYS A 158 3.27 21.65 -3.43
N PRO A 159 2.59 21.08 -4.45
CA PRO A 159 1.11 21.15 -4.57
C PRO A 159 0.41 20.45 -3.38
N GLY A 160 -0.82 20.88 -3.04
CA GLY A 160 -1.54 20.40 -1.83
C GLY A 160 -1.11 21.07 -0.52
N LYS A 161 -0.63 22.33 -0.58
CA LYS A 161 -0.01 23.08 0.53
C LYS A 161 -0.86 23.13 1.81
N GLY A 162 -2.17 23.35 1.69
CA GLY A 162 -3.06 23.53 2.83
C GLY A 162 -3.14 22.29 3.72
N ASP A 163 -3.41 21.13 3.12
CA ASP A 163 -3.53 19.87 3.87
C ASP A 163 -2.19 19.43 4.48
N ARG A 164 -1.08 19.61 3.76
CA ARG A 164 0.26 19.28 4.30
C ARG A 164 0.65 20.18 5.47
N LEU A 165 0.40 21.49 5.36
CA LEU A 165 0.65 22.42 6.45
C LEU A 165 -0.25 22.11 7.65
N ARG A 166 -1.54 21.81 7.42
CA ARG A 166 -2.47 21.41 8.50
C ARG A 166 -2.01 20.13 9.17
N ARG A 167 -1.62 19.11 8.40
CA ARG A 167 -1.07 17.85 8.93
C ARG A 167 0.19 18.07 9.75
N PHE A 168 1.08 18.94 9.28
CA PHE A 168 2.29 19.34 10.01
C PHE A 168 1.96 20.04 11.33
N LEU A 169 1.03 21.01 11.33
CA LEU A 169 0.61 21.71 12.54
C LEU A 169 -0.06 20.77 13.54
N TYR A 170 -0.92 19.87 13.07
CA TYR A 170 -1.58 18.86 13.91
C TYR A 170 -0.56 17.92 14.56
N ALA A 171 0.42 17.45 13.79
CA ALA A 171 1.51 16.62 14.29
C ALA A 171 2.41 17.31 15.32
N GLN A 172 2.27 18.62 15.54
CA GLN A 172 3.03 19.37 16.53
C GLN A 172 2.22 19.71 17.79
N MET A 173 0.91 19.45 17.79
CA MET A 173 0.03 19.71 18.93
C MET A 173 -0.12 18.45 19.77
N PRO A 174 -0.13 18.55 21.11
CA PRO A 174 -0.37 17.40 21.97
C PRO A 174 -1.80 16.85 21.86
N TYR A 175 -2.75 17.71 21.48
CA TYR A 175 -4.14 17.36 21.18
C TYR A 175 -4.53 18.00 19.85
N HIS A 176 -5.05 17.21 18.91
CA HIS A 176 -5.45 17.72 17.61
C HIS A 176 -6.77 17.12 17.11
N PRO A 177 -7.51 17.84 16.25
CA PRO A 177 -8.58 17.24 15.48
C PRO A 177 -8.05 16.11 14.59
N GLN A 178 -8.88 15.09 14.36
CA GLN A 178 -8.54 13.99 13.46
C GLN A 178 -9.33 14.15 12.16
N ASP A 179 -8.61 14.09 11.06
CA ASP A 179 -9.13 14.22 9.70
C ASP A 179 -8.66 13.00 8.90
N VAL A 180 -9.48 12.55 7.95
CA VAL A 180 -9.09 11.60 6.93
C VAL A 180 -8.49 12.41 5.78
N TRP A 181 -7.23 12.18 5.45
CA TRP A 181 -6.50 13.05 4.53
C TRP A 181 -6.73 12.66 3.07
N ALA A 182 -6.63 13.63 2.16
CA ALA A 182 -6.50 13.35 0.72
C ALA A 182 -5.28 12.43 0.48
N GLY A 183 -5.40 11.53 -0.49
CA GLY A 183 -4.38 10.51 -0.75
C GLY A 183 -4.45 9.31 0.19
N THR A 184 -5.45 9.23 1.08
CA THR A 184 -5.63 8.03 1.90
C THR A 184 -6.20 6.92 1.03
N GLU A 185 -5.50 5.78 1.02
CA GLU A 185 -5.86 4.60 0.24
C GLU A 185 -6.71 3.61 1.06
N TYR A 186 -7.65 2.98 0.36
CA TYR A 186 -8.57 1.98 0.89
C TYR A 186 -8.73 0.83 -0.09
N ASP A 187 -8.81 -0.38 0.45
CA ASP A 187 -9.24 -1.55 -0.30
C ASP A 187 -10.73 -1.81 -0.01
N ALA A 188 -11.57 -1.50 -0.98
CA ALA A 188 -13.02 -1.69 -0.95
C ALA A 188 -13.38 -3.00 -1.63
N LYS A 189 -13.53 -4.07 -0.84
CA LYS A 189 -13.82 -5.41 -1.33
C LYS A 189 -15.30 -5.57 -1.67
N LEU A 190 -15.61 -5.90 -2.92
CA LEU A 190 -16.98 -6.13 -3.37
C LEU A 190 -17.58 -7.36 -2.66
N THR A 191 -18.75 -7.19 -2.06
CA THR A 191 -19.48 -8.29 -1.40
C THR A 191 -20.48 -8.96 -2.33
N GLU A 192 -20.97 -8.22 -3.33
CA GLU A 192 -21.96 -8.68 -4.29
C GLU A 192 -21.42 -8.47 -5.72
N PRO A 193 -21.80 -9.34 -6.67
CA PRO A 193 -21.47 -9.12 -8.08
C PRO A 193 -22.07 -7.80 -8.58
N VAL A 194 -21.33 -7.09 -9.43
CA VAL A 194 -21.76 -5.81 -10.00
C VAL A 194 -21.89 -5.96 -11.51
N ASP A 195 -23.10 -5.74 -12.01
CA ASP A 195 -23.38 -5.74 -13.44
C ASP A 195 -22.98 -4.39 -14.04
N LEU A 196 -22.10 -4.42 -15.02
CA LEU A 196 -21.69 -3.22 -15.72
C LEU A 196 -22.37 -3.14 -17.09
N PRO A 197 -22.69 -1.91 -17.54
CA PRO A 197 -23.16 -1.72 -18.89
C PRO A 197 -22.11 -2.23 -19.89
N PRO A 198 -22.54 -2.71 -21.07
CA PRO A 198 -21.63 -3.20 -22.10
C PRO A 198 -20.60 -2.11 -22.41
N THR A 199 -19.33 -2.46 -22.27
CA THR A 199 -18.23 -1.57 -22.62
C THR A 199 -17.69 -1.98 -23.99
N ASP A 200 -17.27 -1.01 -24.81
CA ASP A 200 -16.67 -1.24 -26.14
C ASP A 200 -15.27 -1.91 -26.08
N SER A 201 -14.83 -2.36 -24.91
CA SER A 201 -13.56 -3.06 -24.70
C SER A 201 -13.61 -4.41 -25.42
N GLN A 202 -12.93 -4.51 -26.57
CA GLN A 202 -12.82 -5.79 -27.28
C GLN A 202 -11.95 -6.77 -26.47
N PRO A 203 -12.38 -8.04 -26.29
CA PRO A 203 -11.57 -9.08 -25.68
C PRO A 203 -10.24 -9.23 -26.40
N MET A 204 -9.14 -9.25 -25.66
CA MET A 204 -7.82 -9.46 -26.25
C MET A 204 -7.66 -10.94 -26.66
N PRO A 205 -7.11 -11.23 -27.85
CA PRO A 205 -6.88 -12.61 -28.27
C PRO A 205 -5.93 -13.32 -27.30
N GLN A 206 -6.25 -14.56 -26.94
CA GLN A 206 -5.37 -15.39 -26.11
C GLN A 206 -4.18 -15.89 -26.92
N ALA A 207 -2.99 -15.79 -26.34
CA ALA A 207 -1.79 -16.35 -26.93
C ALA A 207 -1.92 -17.89 -26.99
N PRO A 208 -1.51 -18.54 -28.10
CA PRO A 208 -1.56 -19.99 -28.17
C PRO A 208 -0.73 -20.62 -27.03
N PRO A 209 -1.20 -21.73 -26.42
CA PRO A 209 -0.53 -22.34 -25.28
C PRO A 209 0.88 -22.78 -25.66
N GLY A 210 1.87 -21.94 -25.33
CA GLY A 210 3.27 -22.20 -25.58
C GLY A 210 3.82 -23.27 -24.63
N THR A 211 4.70 -24.13 -25.14
CA THR A 211 5.36 -25.20 -24.37
C THR A 211 6.33 -24.69 -23.30
N LYS A 212 6.80 -23.44 -23.41
CA LYS A 212 7.73 -22.81 -22.47
C LYS A 212 6.99 -22.16 -21.29
N PRO A 213 7.50 -22.26 -20.05
CA PRO A 213 6.89 -21.59 -18.90
C PRO A 213 6.90 -20.06 -19.13
N PRO A 214 5.83 -19.35 -18.71
CA PRO A 214 5.77 -17.90 -18.84
C PRO A 214 6.89 -17.26 -18.02
N VAL A 215 7.54 -16.25 -18.60
CA VAL A 215 8.61 -15.45 -17.98
C VAL A 215 8.17 -14.00 -18.01
N GLY A 216 8.38 -13.28 -16.91
CA GLY A 216 7.96 -11.89 -16.80
C GLY A 216 7.63 -11.47 -15.39
N LEU A 217 7.37 -10.18 -15.21
CA LEU A 217 6.85 -9.64 -13.97
C LEU A 217 5.32 -9.72 -14.02
N ILE A 218 4.71 -10.40 -13.06
CA ILE A 218 3.25 -10.49 -12.91
C ILE A 218 2.81 -9.74 -11.67
N GLU A 219 1.64 -9.12 -11.73
CA GLU A 219 0.98 -8.51 -10.58
C GLU A 219 -0.10 -9.44 -10.06
N ALA A 220 -0.05 -9.72 -8.76
CA ALA A 220 -0.98 -10.61 -8.10
C ALA A 220 -1.37 -10.05 -6.72
N ARG A 221 -2.49 -10.53 -6.19
CA ARG A 221 -2.91 -10.28 -4.81
C ARG A 221 -2.88 -11.57 -4.00
N LEU A 222 -2.45 -11.47 -2.76
CA LEU A 222 -2.42 -12.58 -1.82
C LEU A 222 -3.85 -12.91 -1.36
N VAL A 223 -4.23 -14.19 -1.39
CA VAL A 223 -5.58 -14.63 -0.97
C VAL A 223 -5.65 -14.78 0.55
N GLU A 224 -4.58 -15.29 1.15
CA GLU A 224 -4.53 -15.60 2.58
C GLU A 224 -3.74 -14.56 3.36
N HIS A 225 -3.99 -14.47 4.66
CA HIS A 225 -3.17 -13.66 5.55
C HIS A 225 -1.88 -14.40 5.88
N LEU A 226 -0.72 -13.81 5.58
CA LEU A 226 0.58 -14.39 5.92
C LEU A 226 1.32 -13.50 6.92
N ASN A 227 1.83 -14.09 8.00
CA ASN A 227 2.50 -13.35 9.06
C ASN A 227 3.71 -14.13 9.60
N SER A 228 4.82 -13.42 9.84
CA SER A 228 6.06 -14.05 10.29
C SER A 228 5.99 -14.76 11.65
N ALA A 229 4.99 -14.45 12.49
CA ALA A 229 4.81 -15.07 13.79
C ALA A 229 3.83 -16.25 13.81
N THR A 230 2.76 -16.19 13.01
CA THR A 230 1.72 -17.23 13.01
C THR A 230 1.92 -18.25 11.90
N SER A 231 2.50 -17.83 10.77
CA SER A 231 2.68 -18.72 9.62
C SER A 231 3.79 -19.75 9.86
N LYS A 232 3.63 -20.93 9.26
CA LYS A 232 4.52 -22.08 9.41
C LYS A 232 5.24 -22.39 8.10
N LYS A 233 6.46 -22.94 8.21
CA LYS A 233 7.17 -23.45 7.04
C LYS A 233 6.37 -24.58 6.40
N GLY A 234 6.15 -24.49 5.10
CA GLY A 234 5.36 -25.44 4.30
C GLY A 234 3.86 -25.11 4.23
N GLU A 235 3.39 -24.10 4.96
CA GLU A 235 2.02 -23.60 4.82
C GLU A 235 1.77 -23.10 3.39
N PRO A 236 0.57 -23.33 2.81
CA PRO A 236 0.23 -22.82 1.49
C PRO A 236 0.35 -21.29 1.44
N ALA A 237 0.73 -20.79 0.27
CA ALA A 237 0.73 -19.36 -0.02
C ALA A 237 0.05 -19.18 -1.37
N GLU A 238 -1.20 -18.73 -1.36
CA GLU A 238 -2.01 -18.58 -2.56
C GLU A 238 -2.11 -17.11 -2.98
N ALA A 239 -1.97 -16.86 -4.28
CA ALA A 239 -2.16 -15.55 -4.86
C ALA A 239 -2.98 -15.64 -6.16
N ILE A 240 -3.68 -14.57 -6.52
CA ILE A 240 -4.49 -14.47 -7.73
C ILE A 240 -3.94 -13.32 -8.57
N LEU A 241 -3.72 -13.54 -9.87
CA LEU A 241 -3.31 -12.48 -10.79
C LEU A 241 -4.37 -11.37 -10.83
N THR A 242 -3.93 -10.12 -10.66
CA THR A 242 -4.80 -8.93 -10.71
C THR A 242 -4.76 -8.23 -12.06
N ALA A 243 -3.76 -8.54 -12.88
CA ALA A 243 -3.63 -8.03 -14.24
C ALA A 243 -3.20 -9.16 -15.17
N PRO A 244 -3.68 -9.17 -16.43
CA PRO A 244 -3.27 -10.17 -17.40
C PRO A 244 -1.78 -10.00 -17.75
N LEU A 245 -1.06 -11.11 -17.89
CA LEU A 245 0.29 -11.10 -18.46
C LEU A 245 0.16 -11.07 -19.99
N LEU A 246 0.63 -9.99 -20.61
CA LEU A 246 0.58 -9.81 -22.06
C LEU A 246 1.92 -10.22 -22.73
N THR A 247 1.86 -10.56 -24.01
CA THR A 247 3.05 -10.73 -24.87
C THR A 247 3.84 -9.42 -24.96
N ALA A 248 5.13 -9.48 -25.34
CA ALA A 248 5.98 -8.29 -25.50
C ALA A 248 5.35 -7.21 -26.39
N ASP A 249 4.61 -7.62 -27.42
CA ASP A 249 3.88 -6.74 -28.34
C ASP A 249 2.55 -6.19 -27.79
N LYS A 250 2.16 -6.59 -26.57
CA LYS A 250 0.90 -6.25 -25.88
C LYS A 250 -0.38 -6.58 -26.68
N LYS A 251 -0.30 -7.51 -27.63
CA LYS A 251 -1.43 -7.89 -28.49
C LYS A 251 -2.17 -9.13 -28.02
N GLU A 252 -1.50 -10.02 -27.30
CA GLU A 252 -2.05 -11.31 -26.88
C GLU A 252 -1.90 -11.52 -25.38
N VAL A 253 -2.87 -12.19 -24.77
CA VAL A 253 -2.89 -12.55 -23.34
C VAL A 253 -2.20 -13.90 -23.14
N ILE A 254 -1.08 -13.91 -22.42
CA ILE A 254 -0.35 -15.14 -22.04
C ILE A 254 -0.97 -15.78 -20.79
N LEU A 255 -1.25 -14.98 -19.77
CA LEU A 255 -1.95 -15.42 -18.57
C LEU A 255 -3.12 -14.47 -18.31
N PRO A 256 -4.37 -14.97 -18.25
CA PRO A 256 -5.51 -14.14 -17.92
C PRO A 256 -5.48 -13.71 -16.45
N GLU A 257 -6.18 -12.61 -16.17
CA GLU A 257 -6.55 -12.22 -14.80
C GLU A 257 -7.36 -13.35 -14.14
N GLY A 258 -7.27 -13.45 -12.80
CA GLY A 258 -7.91 -14.55 -12.07
C GLY A 258 -7.12 -15.86 -12.05
N THR A 259 -6.00 -15.98 -12.77
CA THR A 259 -5.08 -17.13 -12.67
C THR A 259 -4.59 -17.29 -11.23
N LYS A 260 -4.72 -18.51 -10.67
CA LYS A 260 -4.28 -18.83 -9.31
C LYS A 260 -2.81 -19.25 -9.30
N LEU A 261 -2.05 -18.75 -8.34
CA LEU A 261 -0.66 -19.09 -8.08
C LEU A 261 -0.60 -19.85 -6.76
N GLU A 262 -0.12 -21.09 -6.82
CA GLU A 262 0.08 -21.93 -5.65
C GLU A 262 1.57 -21.92 -5.26
N GLY A 263 1.79 -21.55 -4.01
CA GLY A 263 3.09 -21.46 -3.39
C GLY A 263 3.13 -22.11 -2.01
N SER A 264 4.28 -21.94 -1.37
CA SER A 264 4.47 -22.38 0.01
C SER A 264 5.41 -21.44 0.75
N VAL A 265 5.20 -21.30 2.05
CA VAL A 265 6.09 -20.56 2.95
C VAL A 265 7.39 -21.34 3.14
N VAL A 266 8.51 -20.76 2.73
CA VAL A 266 9.85 -21.35 2.83
C VAL A 266 10.51 -21.02 4.17
N VAL A 267 10.30 -19.79 4.67
CA VAL A 267 10.85 -19.31 5.95
C VAL A 267 9.79 -18.48 6.65
N ALA A 268 9.52 -18.78 7.92
CA ALA A 268 8.76 -17.93 8.82
C ALA A 268 9.53 -17.82 10.14
N ARG A 269 9.89 -16.60 10.54
CA ARG A 269 10.60 -16.31 11.79
C ARG A 269 9.93 -15.14 12.50
N PRO A 270 9.42 -15.34 13.72
CA PRO A 270 8.81 -14.25 14.47
C PRO A 270 9.83 -13.18 14.85
N ALA A 271 9.35 -11.96 15.04
CA ALA A 271 10.09 -10.90 15.68
C ALA A 271 10.33 -11.22 17.16
N ARG A 272 11.46 -10.76 17.68
CA ARG A 272 11.93 -11.04 19.05
C ARG A 272 12.34 -9.76 19.75
N SER A 273 12.63 -9.87 21.05
CA SER A 273 13.23 -8.81 21.85
C SER A 273 14.55 -8.31 21.25
N PHE A 274 15.00 -7.16 21.72
CA PHE A 274 16.18 -6.46 21.21
C PHE A 274 16.07 -6.04 19.73
N SER A 275 14.86 -5.66 19.34
CA SER A 275 14.48 -5.19 18.00
C SER A 275 14.95 -6.12 16.88
N ARG A 276 14.89 -7.43 17.14
CA ARG A 276 15.09 -8.48 16.15
C ARG A 276 13.80 -8.59 15.34
N THR A 277 13.84 -8.16 14.09
CA THR A 277 12.67 -8.13 13.21
C THR A 277 12.32 -9.52 12.68
N GLY A 278 11.04 -9.70 12.37
CA GLY A 278 10.54 -10.92 11.74
C GLY A 278 11.04 -11.06 10.30
N GLN A 279 11.02 -12.30 9.82
CA GLN A 279 11.35 -12.64 8.44
C GLN A 279 10.33 -13.63 7.91
N LEU A 280 9.86 -13.37 6.69
CA LEU A 280 8.91 -14.23 5.99
C LEU A 280 9.37 -14.39 4.54
N ARG A 281 9.41 -15.62 4.04
CA ARG A 281 9.73 -15.93 2.65
C ARG A 281 8.77 -16.98 2.16
N PHE A 282 8.19 -16.75 0.99
CA PHE A 282 7.34 -17.69 0.29
C PHE A 282 7.68 -17.65 -1.20
N THR A 283 7.39 -18.74 -1.89
CA THR A 283 7.69 -18.92 -3.33
C THR A 283 6.52 -19.59 -4.01
N PHE A 284 6.26 -19.23 -5.26
CA PHE A 284 5.20 -19.82 -6.07
C PHE A 284 5.79 -20.86 -7.02
N LYS A 285 5.17 -22.04 -7.04
CA LYS A 285 5.68 -23.22 -7.77
C LYS A 285 4.73 -23.71 -8.86
N LYS A 286 3.45 -23.39 -8.76
CA LYS A 286 2.44 -23.78 -9.75
C LYS A 286 1.53 -22.61 -10.08
N LEU A 287 1.03 -22.59 -11.30
CA LEU A 287 -0.08 -21.74 -11.71
C LEU A 287 -1.23 -22.58 -12.25
N VAL A 288 -2.45 -22.16 -11.98
CA VAL A 288 -3.71 -22.79 -12.40
C VAL A 288 -4.54 -21.74 -13.11
N LEU A 289 -4.90 -22.01 -14.37
CA LEU A 289 -5.70 -21.11 -15.18
C LEU A 289 -7.17 -21.12 -14.71
N PRO A 290 -7.91 -20.01 -14.89
CA PRO A 290 -9.29 -19.90 -14.44
C PRO A 290 -10.24 -20.90 -15.12
N GLU A 291 -9.94 -21.37 -16.34
CA GLU A 291 -10.74 -22.39 -17.04
C GLU A 291 -10.51 -23.84 -16.55
N GLY A 292 -9.81 -24.03 -15.42
CA GLY A 292 -9.55 -25.35 -14.85
C GLY A 292 -8.49 -26.16 -15.62
N THR A 293 -7.77 -25.52 -16.54
CA THR A 293 -6.69 -26.14 -17.32
C THR A 293 -5.54 -26.57 -16.42
N LYS A 294 -4.86 -27.67 -16.81
CA LYS A 294 -3.77 -28.33 -16.06
C LYS A 294 -2.79 -27.34 -15.43
N ALA A 295 -2.49 -27.56 -14.16
CA ALA A 295 -1.48 -26.80 -13.42
C ALA A 295 -0.14 -26.83 -14.14
N ARG A 296 0.46 -25.66 -14.37
CA ARG A 296 1.79 -25.51 -14.98
C ARG A 296 2.80 -25.21 -13.88
N GLU A 297 3.93 -25.89 -13.91
CA GLU A 297 5.02 -25.61 -12.98
C GLU A 297 5.73 -24.32 -13.37
N ILE A 298 5.99 -23.47 -12.37
CA ILE A 298 6.68 -22.19 -12.52
C ILE A 298 7.66 -21.98 -11.36
N HIS A 299 8.57 -21.03 -11.52
CA HIS A 299 9.40 -20.52 -10.42
C HIS A 299 9.13 -19.03 -10.27
N GLY A 300 8.20 -18.71 -9.36
CA GLY A 300 7.85 -17.34 -9.01
C GLY A 300 8.54 -16.91 -7.73
N GLN A 301 9.26 -15.78 -7.80
CA GLN A 301 9.89 -15.13 -6.65
C GLN A 301 9.30 -13.74 -6.44
N LEU A 302 9.18 -13.32 -5.19
CA LEU A 302 8.68 -12.00 -4.85
C LEU A 302 9.69 -10.91 -5.29
N ALA A 303 9.26 -10.00 -6.15
CA ALA A 303 10.07 -8.88 -6.64
C ALA A 303 9.72 -7.56 -5.93
N ALA A 304 8.43 -7.35 -5.67
CA ALA A 304 7.93 -6.25 -4.86
C ALA A 304 6.71 -6.71 -4.06
N ALA A 305 6.47 -6.05 -2.93
CA ALA A 305 5.25 -6.23 -2.16
C ALA A 305 4.83 -4.88 -1.61
N GLU A 306 3.53 -4.74 -1.47
CA GLU A 306 2.95 -3.68 -0.69
C GLU A 306 3.20 -3.94 0.80
N ALA A 307 3.54 -2.87 1.52
CA ALA A 307 3.81 -2.92 2.96
C ALA A 307 3.07 -1.81 3.70
N ALA A 308 2.41 -2.15 4.80
CA ALA A 308 1.73 -1.17 5.65
C ALA A 308 2.72 -0.11 6.21
N PRO A 309 2.30 1.15 6.42
CA PRO A 309 3.09 2.22 6.99
C PRO A 309 3.64 1.78 8.34
N GLY A 310 4.92 2.05 8.57
CA GLY A 310 5.60 1.64 9.80
C GLY A 310 6.12 0.20 9.82
N SER A 311 5.65 -0.70 8.94
CA SER A 311 6.18 -2.07 8.82
C SER A 311 7.44 -2.18 7.94
N ALA A 312 7.76 -1.11 7.19
CA ALA A 312 8.97 -0.90 6.41
C ALA A 312 9.54 -2.17 5.74
N VAL A 313 8.73 -3.04 5.14
CA VAL A 313 9.20 -4.37 4.71
C VAL A 313 10.23 -4.23 3.57
N THR A 314 11.42 -4.80 3.73
CA THR A 314 12.44 -4.89 2.68
C THR A 314 12.43 -6.28 2.04
N ILE A 315 12.55 -6.35 0.72
CA ILE A 315 12.62 -7.61 -0.03
C ILE A 315 14.07 -7.88 -0.42
N ASP A 316 14.56 -9.06 -0.08
CA ASP A 316 15.90 -9.53 -0.48
C ASP A 316 15.92 -10.16 -1.89
N GLN A 317 17.11 -10.38 -2.42
CA GLN A 317 17.32 -10.92 -3.78
C GLN A 317 16.75 -12.33 -3.98
N GLU A 318 16.40 -13.04 -2.89
CA GLU A 318 15.80 -14.38 -2.94
C GLU A 318 14.27 -14.33 -2.77
N GLY A 319 13.66 -13.14 -2.85
CA GLY A 319 12.23 -12.94 -2.65
C GLY A 319 11.76 -13.08 -1.21
N GLY A 320 12.68 -13.02 -0.24
CA GLY A 320 12.35 -12.97 1.19
C GLY A 320 11.98 -11.57 1.65
N ALA A 321 10.83 -11.44 2.30
CA ALA A 321 10.42 -10.25 2.99
C ALA A 321 11.00 -10.22 4.41
N LYS A 322 11.63 -9.10 4.78
CA LYS A 322 12.10 -8.82 6.14
C LYS A 322 11.50 -7.51 6.59
N ALA A 323 10.98 -7.45 7.81
CA ALA A 323 10.51 -6.17 8.34
C ALA A 323 11.72 -5.24 8.44
N GLY A 324 11.60 -4.05 7.86
CA GLY A 324 12.73 -3.15 7.67
C GLY A 324 13.32 -2.74 8.98
N GLN A 325 14.61 -2.96 9.09
CA GLN A 325 15.33 -2.53 10.26
C GLN A 325 15.70 -1.05 10.07
N LYS A 326 15.01 -0.16 10.78
CA LYS A 326 15.46 1.24 10.88
C LYS A 326 16.92 1.21 11.33
N ASN A 327 17.84 1.83 10.59
CA ASN A 327 19.28 1.69 10.83
C ASN A 327 19.64 2.01 12.28
N LYS A 328 20.11 1.00 13.03
CA LYS A 328 20.21 1.02 14.50
C LYS A 328 21.10 2.13 15.04
N LEU A 329 22.07 2.58 14.25
CA LEU A 329 23.08 3.55 14.66
C LEU A 329 22.80 4.96 14.14
N LEU A 330 22.20 5.12 12.97
CA LEU A 330 22.05 6.45 12.34
C LEU A 330 21.18 7.40 13.15
N ALA A 331 19.99 6.96 13.59
CA ALA A 331 19.11 7.87 14.31
C ALA A 331 19.65 8.21 15.72
N PRO A 332 20.17 7.26 16.52
CA PRO A 332 20.82 7.62 17.78
C PRO A 332 22.05 8.51 17.59
N LEU A 333 22.84 8.30 16.53
CA LEU A 333 24.03 9.11 16.27
C LEU A 333 23.68 10.53 15.79
N THR A 334 22.67 10.68 14.94
CA THR A 334 22.13 12.01 14.57
C THR A 334 21.56 12.74 15.78
N LEU A 335 20.77 12.05 16.60
CA LEU A 335 20.21 12.62 17.84
C LEU A 335 21.31 12.96 18.85
N GLY A 336 22.34 12.12 18.98
CA GLY A 336 23.50 12.38 19.84
C GLY A 336 24.30 13.60 19.38
N LEU A 337 24.59 13.70 18.07
CA LEU A 337 25.24 14.89 17.51
C LEU A 337 24.41 16.16 17.72
N MET A 338 23.08 16.08 17.58
CA MET A 338 22.19 17.21 17.88
C MET A 338 22.18 17.56 19.38
N ALA A 339 22.17 16.55 20.26
CA ALA A 339 22.21 16.76 21.72
C ALA A 339 23.52 17.43 22.14
N MET A 340 24.67 17.00 21.59
CA MET A 340 25.96 17.66 21.81
C MET A 340 25.99 19.08 21.22
N ALA A 341 25.43 19.29 20.02
CA ALA A 341 25.31 20.66 19.49
C ALA A 341 24.41 21.55 20.36
N SER A 342 23.48 20.98 21.14
CA SER A 342 22.67 21.74 22.08
C SER A 342 23.39 22.13 23.37
N THR A 343 24.49 21.44 23.73
CA THR A 343 25.31 21.78 24.89
C THR A 343 26.26 22.96 24.62
N ASP A 344 26.71 23.13 23.37
CA ASP A 344 27.77 24.09 23.01
C ASP A 344 27.27 25.53 22.72
N GLY A 345 25.98 25.81 22.90
CA GLY A 345 25.42 27.17 22.86
C GLY A 345 25.41 27.87 21.49
N ASP A 346 26.04 27.29 20.46
CA ASP A 346 26.16 27.89 19.14
C ASP A 346 24.84 27.74 18.35
N GLY A 347 24.10 28.85 18.28
CA GLY A 347 22.66 28.97 17.99
C GLY A 347 22.14 28.51 16.61
N GLY A 348 22.94 27.81 15.80
CA GLY A 348 22.56 27.43 14.43
C GLY A 348 21.77 26.11 14.31
N LEU A 349 21.86 25.23 15.31
CA LEU A 349 21.22 23.91 15.33
C LEU A 349 20.17 23.76 16.44
N THR A 350 20.19 24.64 17.44
CA THR A 350 19.30 24.64 18.61
C THR A 350 17.91 25.19 18.32
N GLN A 351 17.74 26.12 17.38
CA GLN A 351 16.43 26.69 17.05
C GLN A 351 15.47 25.72 16.33
N GLN A 352 15.97 24.60 15.81
CA GLN A 352 15.16 23.55 15.17
C GLN A 352 15.17 22.28 16.00
N GLY A 353 15.01 22.45 17.31
CA GLY A 353 15.03 21.42 18.33
C GLY A 353 14.38 20.10 17.89
N VAL A 354 15.11 19.03 18.21
CA VAL A 354 14.66 17.64 18.22
C VAL A 354 13.29 17.60 18.86
N THR A 355 12.26 17.41 18.04
CA THR A 355 10.90 17.33 18.55
C THR A 355 10.26 16.07 18.02
N SER A 356 9.77 15.27 18.95
CA SER A 356 8.84 14.19 18.67
C SER A 356 7.48 14.78 18.28
N ASN A 357 6.71 14.03 17.49
CA ASN A 357 5.42 14.47 16.97
C ASN A 357 4.42 14.66 18.12
N GLY A 358 4.08 15.90 18.46
CA GLY A 358 3.16 16.26 19.55
C GLY A 358 3.77 17.25 20.55
N PHE A 359 5.11 17.29 20.69
CA PHE A 359 5.82 18.30 21.48
C PHE A 359 6.49 19.40 20.63
N GLY A 360 6.34 19.31 19.31
CA GLY A 360 6.95 20.21 18.32
C GLY A 360 6.83 21.69 18.60
N ILE A 361 5.61 22.19 18.75
CA ILE A 361 5.36 23.62 18.96
C ILE A 361 5.74 24.03 20.38
N VAL A 362 5.37 23.24 21.39
CA VAL A 362 5.65 23.54 22.80
C VAL A 362 7.15 23.66 23.05
N ALA A 363 7.95 22.69 22.57
CA ALA A 363 9.40 22.73 22.71
C ALA A 363 10.03 23.90 21.93
N ARG A 364 9.52 24.25 20.74
CA ARG A 364 10.02 25.39 19.96
C ARG A 364 9.70 26.73 20.61
N ILE A 365 8.47 26.92 21.10
CA ILE A 365 8.08 28.15 21.81
C ILE A 365 8.94 28.31 23.05
N LEU A 366 9.04 27.26 23.87
CA LEU A 366 9.83 27.31 25.11
C LEU A 366 11.34 27.50 24.86
N ALA A 367 11.89 26.91 23.79
CA ALA A 367 13.28 27.13 23.40
C ALA A 367 13.55 28.60 23.02
N VAL A 368 12.56 29.29 22.43
CA VAL A 368 12.68 30.69 22.02
C VAL A 368 12.36 31.66 23.17
N THR A 369 11.40 31.34 24.04
CA THR A 369 10.88 32.28 25.05
C THR A 369 11.48 32.13 26.45
N VAL A 370 11.92 30.93 26.83
CA VAL A 370 12.40 30.65 28.19
C VAL A 370 13.92 30.47 28.24
N ALA A 371 14.59 30.22 27.10
CA ALA A 371 16.05 30.06 26.99
C ALA A 371 16.69 29.18 28.08
N ASP A 372 15.93 28.27 28.70
CA ASP A 372 16.43 27.39 29.75
C ASP A 372 17.09 26.17 29.10
N HIS A 373 18.41 26.17 29.15
CA HIS A 373 19.28 25.14 28.63
C HIS A 373 18.91 23.75 29.17
N ASN A 374 18.52 23.67 30.45
CA ASN A 374 18.23 22.39 31.12
C ASN A 374 17.01 21.69 30.53
N MET A 375 15.98 22.46 30.18
CA MET A 375 14.75 21.92 29.61
C MET A 375 14.95 21.45 28.16
N THR A 376 15.68 22.22 27.35
CA THR A 376 16.03 21.84 25.97
C THR A 376 16.85 20.56 25.95
N MET A 377 17.83 20.47 26.85
CA MET A 377 18.66 19.29 27.05
C MET A 377 17.82 18.07 27.49
N GLY A 378 16.83 18.28 28.37
CA GLY A 378 15.90 17.22 28.79
C GLY A 378 15.11 16.58 27.64
N PHE A 379 14.56 17.39 26.73
CA PHE A 379 13.87 16.88 25.54
C PHE A 379 14.80 16.14 24.57
N ALA A 380 16.03 16.63 24.39
CA ALA A 380 17.02 15.97 23.55
C ALA A 380 17.40 14.59 24.11
N PHE A 381 17.63 14.49 25.42
CA PHE A 381 17.90 13.21 26.08
C PHE A 381 16.70 12.27 26.07
N TYR A 382 15.48 12.77 26.25
CA TYR A 382 14.26 11.97 26.11
C TYR A 382 14.14 11.35 24.72
N ALA A 383 14.33 12.15 23.66
CA ALA A 383 14.29 11.68 22.28
C ALA A 383 15.38 10.64 21.98
N LEU A 384 16.60 10.85 22.51
CA LEU A 384 17.70 9.88 22.42
C LEU A 384 17.35 8.57 23.14
N GLY A 385 16.89 8.65 24.39
CA GLY A 385 16.50 7.50 25.19
C GLY A 385 15.36 6.69 24.56
N LYS A 386 14.33 7.38 24.04
CA LYS A 386 13.25 6.76 23.24
C LYS A 386 13.82 6.04 22.02
N SER A 387 14.69 6.69 21.25
CA SER A 387 15.30 6.11 20.03
C SER A 387 16.11 4.85 20.35
N VAL A 388 16.92 4.86 21.41
CA VAL A 388 17.69 3.69 21.87
C VAL A 388 16.75 2.56 22.29
N THR A 389 15.72 2.88 23.09
CA THR A 389 14.76 1.90 23.60
C THR A 389 14.00 1.20 22.46
N GLN A 390 13.46 1.97 21.50
CA GLN A 390 12.76 1.42 20.34
C GLN A 390 13.65 0.55 19.44
N ARG A 391 14.95 0.89 19.34
CA ARG A 391 15.88 0.24 18.41
C ARG A 391 16.64 -0.93 18.98
N TRP A 392 16.82 -0.99 20.31
CA TRP A 392 17.64 -2.01 20.97
C TRP A 392 16.94 -2.77 22.08
N ILE A 393 15.82 -2.30 22.64
CA ILE A 393 15.19 -2.94 23.81
C ILE A 393 13.84 -3.55 23.43
N MET A 394 12.99 -2.78 22.73
CA MET A 394 11.63 -3.21 22.37
C MET A 394 11.63 -4.42 21.43
N LYS A 395 10.49 -5.13 21.37
CA LYS A 395 10.28 -6.20 20.38
C LYS A 395 10.39 -5.61 18.97
N GLY A 396 11.03 -6.36 18.05
CA GLY A 396 11.03 -6.01 16.64
C GLY A 396 9.63 -6.08 16.01
N HIS A 397 9.53 -5.62 14.77
CA HIS A 397 8.29 -5.69 14.00
C HIS A 397 8.19 -7.03 13.27
N GLU A 398 6.98 -7.60 13.26
CA GLU A 398 6.63 -8.74 12.42
C GLU A 398 6.52 -8.30 10.96
N VAL A 399 6.72 -9.24 10.04
CA VAL A 399 6.30 -9.09 8.64
C VAL A 399 4.84 -9.53 8.57
N ASP A 400 3.98 -8.63 8.14
CA ASP A 400 2.54 -8.86 8.07
C ASP A 400 2.07 -8.54 6.65
N PHE A 401 1.55 -9.55 5.97
CA PHE A 401 0.91 -9.41 4.66
C PHE A 401 -0.58 -9.77 4.80
N PRO A 402 -1.45 -8.76 5.03
CA PRO A 402 -2.90 -8.91 5.04
C PRO A 402 -3.43 -9.62 3.79
N THR A 403 -4.63 -10.18 3.90
CA THR A 403 -5.41 -10.59 2.71
C THR A 403 -5.48 -9.44 1.69
N ASP A 404 -5.45 -9.78 0.41
CA ASP A 404 -5.43 -8.87 -0.73
C ASP A 404 -4.17 -7.97 -0.80
N THR A 405 -3.06 -8.34 -0.13
CA THR A 405 -1.74 -7.70 -0.33
C THR A 405 -1.31 -7.81 -1.78
N ARG A 406 -0.95 -6.68 -2.41
CA ARG A 406 -0.39 -6.70 -3.77
C ARG A 406 1.07 -7.13 -3.77
N LEU A 407 1.37 -8.01 -4.70
CA LEU A 407 2.66 -8.62 -4.92
C LEU A 407 3.03 -8.43 -6.39
N ALA A 408 4.26 -8.01 -6.65
CA ALA A 408 4.87 -8.17 -7.95
C ALA A 408 5.76 -9.42 -7.87
N ILE A 409 5.49 -10.41 -8.72
CA ILE A 409 6.19 -11.69 -8.72
C ILE A 409 6.98 -11.78 -10.01
N GLN A 410 8.29 -12.00 -9.90
CA GLN A 410 9.13 -12.30 -11.05
C GLN A 410 9.05 -13.79 -11.35
N LEU A 411 8.58 -14.13 -12.54
CA LEU A 411 8.66 -15.46 -13.10
C LEU A 411 10.01 -15.63 -13.78
N ASN A 412 10.79 -16.60 -13.32
CA ASN A 412 12.11 -16.90 -13.86
C ASN A 412 12.05 -18.10 -14.82
N PRO A 413 12.85 -18.09 -15.91
CA PRO A 413 13.07 -19.29 -16.69
C PRO A 413 13.71 -20.36 -15.80
N ARG A 414 13.30 -21.61 -16.01
CA ARG A 414 13.81 -22.77 -15.26
C ARG A 414 15.32 -22.93 -15.41
#